data_AF-A0A917U5L3-F1
#
_entry.id   AF-A0A917U5L3-F1
#
_cell.length_a   1.000
_cell.length_b   1.000
_cell.length_c   1.000
_cell.angle_alpha   90.00
_cell.angle_beta   90.00
_cell.angle_gamma   90.00
#
_symmetry.space_group_name_H-M   'P 1'
#
loop_
_entity.id
_entity.type
_entity.pdbx_description
1 polymer ?
#
loop_
_entity_poly.entity_id
_entity_poly.type
_entity_poly.pdbx_seq_one_letter_code
_entity_poly.pdbx_strand_id
1 'polypeptide(L)'
;MIAVGSPGMRADNANEFNIDTRHVWAGATADDTWVARPEENAKWLIGVPIVGPALADGAVGIHGPGPHNPEFGANVLHVDTSGHSGYWTEDSQVLRSQGAVIVGDYEGAVLEHGRAP
;
A
#
# COMPACT_ATOMS: atom_id res chain seq x y z
N MET A 1 -5.12 12.02 -13.95
CA MET A 1 -6.14 10.99 -13.62
C MET A 1 -5.81 10.49 -12.22
N ILE A 2 -6.80 10.29 -11.35
CA ILE A 2 -6.61 9.76 -10.01
C ILE A 2 -7.50 8.53 -9.87
N ALA A 3 -6.90 7.41 -9.52
CA ALA A 3 -7.59 6.21 -9.10
C ALA A 3 -7.11 5.87 -7.69
N VAL A 4 -8.02 5.50 -6.81
CA VAL A 4 -7.72 5.05 -5.45
C VAL A 4 -8.26 3.64 -5.31
N GLY A 5 -7.45 2.74 -4.79
CA GLY A 5 -7.85 1.35 -4.56
C GLY A 5 -6.99 0.68 -3.50
N SER A 6 -7.41 -0.51 -3.12
CA SER A 6 -6.82 -1.33 -2.05
C SER A 6 -6.17 -2.58 -2.66
N PRO A 7 -5.37 -3.37 -1.91
CA PRO A 7 -4.97 -4.71 -2.33
C PRO A 7 -6.18 -5.50 -2.87
N GLY A 8 -6.07 -6.02 -4.10
CA GLY A 8 -7.20 -6.56 -4.87
C GLY A 8 -7.55 -5.79 -6.15
N MET A 9 -6.83 -4.72 -6.49
CA MET A 9 -6.84 -4.14 -7.84
C MET A 9 -6.29 -5.10 -8.91
N ARG A 10 -5.71 -6.24 -8.49
CA ARG A 10 -5.11 -7.29 -9.33
C ARG A 10 -4.01 -6.77 -10.26
N ALA A 11 -3.26 -5.78 -9.78
CA ALA A 11 -1.97 -5.43 -10.33
C ALA A 11 -0.92 -6.00 -9.40
N ASP A 12 0.05 -6.75 -9.95
CA ASP A 12 1.14 -7.31 -9.16
C ASP A 12 2.35 -6.35 -9.13
N ASN A 13 2.41 -5.40 -10.06
CA ASN A 13 3.45 -4.38 -10.11
C ASN A 13 2.92 -3.02 -10.60
N ALA A 14 3.55 -1.93 -10.14
CA ALA A 14 3.25 -0.57 -10.56
C ALA A 14 3.45 -0.34 -12.08
N ASN A 15 4.32 -1.11 -12.75
CA ASN A 15 4.56 -0.99 -14.19
C ASN A 15 3.37 -1.44 -15.06
N GLU A 16 2.42 -2.19 -14.50
CA GLU A 16 1.23 -2.67 -15.21
C GLU A 16 0.23 -1.54 -15.53
N PHE A 17 0.37 -0.38 -14.87
CA PHE A 17 -0.47 0.79 -15.12
C PHE A 17 -0.09 1.56 -16.39
N ASN A 18 0.96 1.18 -17.11
CA ASN A 18 1.45 1.87 -18.32
C ASN A 18 1.72 3.37 -18.10
N ILE A 19 2.16 3.74 -16.90
CA ILE A 19 2.65 5.08 -16.56
C ILE A 19 4.03 4.95 -15.91
N ASP A 20 4.79 6.05 -15.84
CA ASP A 20 6.02 6.08 -15.07
C ASP A 20 5.69 5.77 -13.60
N THR A 21 6.34 4.75 -13.03
CA THR A 21 6.03 4.24 -11.69
C THR A 21 6.31 5.26 -10.59
N ARG A 22 7.09 6.31 -10.89
CA ARG A 22 7.27 7.47 -10.01
C ARG A 22 5.99 8.30 -9.83
N HIS A 23 4.96 8.08 -10.65
CA HIS A 23 3.62 8.65 -10.48
C HIS A 23 2.61 7.66 -9.84
N VAL A 24 3.07 6.50 -9.36
CA VAL A 24 2.24 5.55 -8.61
C VAL A 24 2.56 5.70 -7.13
N TRP A 25 1.52 5.80 -6.30
CA TRP A 25 1.64 6.09 -4.88
C TRP A 25 0.82 5.07 -4.07
N ALA A 26 1.41 4.62 -2.97
CA ALA A 26 0.78 3.68 -2.06
C ALA A 26 0.99 4.11 -0.61
N GLY A 27 0.19 3.57 0.29
CA GLY A 27 0.32 3.76 1.72
C GLY A 27 -0.47 2.67 2.45
N ALA A 28 0.02 2.26 3.60
CA ALA A 28 -0.65 1.30 4.46
C ALA A 28 -0.52 1.73 5.92
N THR A 29 -1.65 1.94 6.60
CA THR A 29 -1.65 2.09 8.07
C THR A 29 -1.03 0.85 8.71
N ALA A 30 -0.33 1.04 9.84
CA ALA A 30 0.40 -0.04 10.48
C ALA A 30 -0.53 -1.14 11.07
N ASP A 31 -1.76 -0.78 11.41
CA ASP A 31 -2.73 -1.61 12.10
C ASP A 31 -3.87 -2.14 11.20
N ASP A 32 -3.87 -1.83 9.90
CA ASP A 32 -4.78 -2.44 8.93
C ASP A 32 -4.23 -3.77 8.40
N THR A 33 -4.12 -4.76 9.30
CA THR A 33 -3.48 -6.05 9.01
C THR A 33 -4.34 -7.00 8.18
N TRP A 34 -5.62 -6.70 7.99
CA TRP A 34 -6.53 -7.56 7.23
C TRP A 34 -6.60 -7.19 5.75
N VAL A 35 -6.52 -5.90 5.41
CA VAL A 35 -6.72 -5.44 4.04
C VAL A 35 -5.48 -4.80 3.47
N ALA A 36 -4.90 -3.78 4.13
CA ALA A 36 -3.70 -3.12 3.62
C ALA A 36 -2.44 -3.95 3.83
N ARG A 37 -2.30 -4.64 4.97
CA ARG A 37 -1.14 -5.45 5.34
C ARG A 37 -1.47 -6.93 5.60
N PRO A 38 -2.15 -7.64 4.67
CA PRO A 38 -2.56 -9.03 4.86
C PRO A 38 -1.38 -9.97 5.14
N GLU A 39 -0.17 -9.60 4.72
CA GLU A 39 1.07 -10.32 5.02
C GLU A 39 1.36 -10.43 6.53
N GLU A 40 0.92 -9.46 7.34
CA GLU A 40 1.09 -9.50 8.80
C GLU A 40 0.21 -10.57 9.46
N ASN A 41 -1.00 -10.81 8.92
CA ASN A 41 -1.86 -11.90 9.38
C ASN A 41 -1.42 -13.25 8.79
N ALA A 42 -0.90 -13.27 7.56
CA ALA A 42 -0.34 -14.48 6.96
C ALA A 42 0.79 -15.08 7.82
N LYS A 43 1.62 -14.25 8.47
CA LYS A 43 2.67 -14.69 9.42
C LYS A 43 2.15 -15.59 10.55
N TRP A 44 0.93 -15.37 11.02
CA TRP A 44 0.31 -16.23 12.04
C TRP A 44 -0.18 -17.56 11.45
N LEU A 45 -0.61 -17.56 10.19
CA LEU A 45 -1.07 -18.76 9.48
C LEU A 45 0.09 -19.70 9.13
N ILE A 46 1.22 -19.19 8.62
CA ILE A 46 2.41 -20.00 8.33
C ILE A 46 3.02 -20.68 9.57
N GLY A 47 2.68 -20.22 10.78
CA GLY A 47 3.06 -20.86 12.03
C GLY A 47 2.36 -22.20 12.31
N VAL A 48 1.32 -22.56 11.55
CA VAL A 48 0.62 -23.85 11.66
C VAL A 48 1.29 -24.88 10.74
N PRO A 49 1.91 -25.96 11.26
CA PRO A 49 2.60 -26.93 10.43
C PRO A 49 1.66 -27.57 9.39
N ILE A 50 2.19 -27.84 8.20
CA ILE A 50 1.55 -28.58 7.09
C ILE A 50 0.40 -27.84 6.39
N VAL A 51 -0.55 -27.24 7.12
CA VAL A 51 -1.72 -26.54 6.54
C VAL A 51 -1.59 -25.02 6.51
N GLY A 52 -0.75 -24.44 7.36
CA GLY A 52 -0.52 -23.00 7.45
C GLY A 52 -0.05 -22.32 6.16
N PRO A 53 0.95 -22.87 5.45
CA PRO A 53 1.44 -22.30 4.20
C PRO A 53 0.36 -22.19 3.11
N ALA A 54 -0.46 -23.22 2.91
CA ALA A 54 -1.53 -23.20 1.91
C ALA A 54 -2.63 -22.16 2.22
N LEU A 55 -2.92 -21.94 3.51
CA LEU A 55 -3.87 -20.91 3.96
C LEU A 55 -3.30 -19.50 3.79
N ALA A 56 -2.02 -19.30 4.10
CA ALA A 56 -1.32 -18.05 3.88
C ALA A 56 -1.24 -17.70 2.38
N ASP A 57 -0.88 -18.67 1.54
CA ASP A 57 -0.83 -18.51 0.08
C ASP A 57 -2.22 -18.20 -0.50
N GLY A 58 -3.29 -18.82 0.02
CA GLY A 58 -4.66 -18.50 -0.36
C GLY A 58 -5.08 -17.07 0.03
N ALA A 59 -4.65 -16.60 1.21
CA ALA A 59 -4.94 -15.24 1.67
C ALA A 59 -4.18 -14.18 0.86
N VAL A 60 -2.88 -14.40 0.59
CA VAL A 60 -2.04 -13.50 -0.22
C VAL A 60 -2.44 -13.56 -1.70
N GLY A 61 -2.73 -14.75 -2.22
CA GLY A 61 -3.06 -15.00 -3.63
C GLY A 61 -4.38 -14.38 -4.11
N ILE A 62 -5.28 -14.01 -3.20
CA ILE A 62 -6.51 -13.28 -3.54
C ILE A 62 -6.21 -11.78 -3.78
N HIS A 63 -5.19 -11.23 -3.13
CA HIS A 63 -4.94 -9.78 -3.05
C HIS A 63 -3.73 -9.30 -3.87
N GLY A 64 -2.81 -10.20 -4.24
CA GLY A 64 -1.52 -9.83 -4.85
C GLY A 64 -0.56 -9.22 -3.83
N PRO A 65 0.66 -8.82 -4.23
CA PRO A 65 1.56 -8.10 -3.35
C PRO A 65 0.94 -6.77 -2.90
N GLY A 66 1.03 -6.47 -1.61
CA GLY A 66 0.57 -5.19 -1.06
C GLY A 66 1.25 -4.00 -1.75
N PRO A 67 0.51 -3.01 -2.27
CA PRO A 67 1.10 -1.87 -2.97
C PRO A 67 2.07 -1.03 -2.12
N HIS A 68 1.99 -1.12 -0.79
CA HIS A 68 2.91 -0.47 0.15
C HIS A 68 4.25 -1.19 0.28
N ASN A 69 4.40 -2.40 -0.26
CA ASN A 69 5.67 -3.11 -0.26
C ASN A 69 6.59 -2.52 -1.33
N PRO A 70 7.88 -2.24 -1.02
CA PRO A 70 8.84 -1.69 -1.99
C PRO A 70 8.91 -2.45 -3.31
N GLU A 71 8.72 -3.77 -3.28
CA GLU A 71 8.76 -4.67 -4.45
C GLU A 71 7.64 -4.39 -5.46
N PHE A 72 6.53 -3.77 -5.04
CA PHE A 72 5.47 -3.32 -5.93
C PHE A 72 5.95 -2.21 -6.89
N GLY A 73 6.95 -1.42 -6.48
CA GLY A 73 7.60 -0.41 -7.31
C GLY A 73 6.94 0.97 -7.33
N ALA A 74 6.02 1.25 -6.41
CA ALA A 74 5.43 2.57 -6.19
C ALA A 74 6.24 3.43 -5.21
N ASN A 75 5.93 4.72 -5.14
CA ASN A 75 6.30 5.54 -4.00
C ASN A 75 5.42 5.19 -2.79
N VAL A 76 6.03 4.99 -1.62
CA VAL A 76 5.30 4.65 -0.39
C VAL A 76 5.25 5.87 0.51
N LEU A 77 4.05 6.42 0.69
CA LEU A 77 3.77 7.54 1.57
C LEU A 77 3.92 7.13 3.03
N HIS A 78 4.41 8.05 3.87
CA HIS A 78 4.28 7.91 5.31
C HIS A 78 2.81 7.99 5.72
N VAL A 79 2.39 7.09 6.60
CA VAL A 79 1.02 7.02 7.09
C VAL A 79 1.01 7.18 8.61
N ASP A 80 0.65 8.37 9.07
CA ASP A 80 0.65 8.77 10.49
C ASP A 80 -0.65 8.43 11.23
N THR A 81 -1.56 7.72 10.58
CA THR A 81 -2.92 7.42 11.05
C THR A 81 -3.13 5.92 11.30
N SER A 82 -4.29 5.59 11.87
CA SER A 82 -4.69 4.21 12.20
C SER A 82 -5.94 3.76 11.43
N GLY A 83 -6.11 2.46 11.26
CA GLY A 83 -7.29 1.81 10.70
C GLY A 83 -7.43 1.95 9.19
N HIS A 84 -8.41 1.25 8.61
CA HIS A 84 -8.58 1.15 7.16
C HIS A 84 -8.94 2.48 6.46
N SER A 85 -9.57 3.41 7.18
CA SER A 85 -10.00 4.70 6.62
C SER A 85 -9.13 5.89 7.06
N GLY A 86 -8.03 5.63 7.79
CA GLY A 86 -7.18 6.67 8.39
C GLY A 86 -6.60 7.67 7.37
N TYR A 87 -6.44 7.28 6.10
CA TYR A 87 -5.95 8.14 5.02
C TYR A 87 -6.79 9.41 4.79
N TRP A 88 -8.02 9.45 5.31
CA TRP A 88 -8.95 10.57 5.17
C TRP A 88 -9.09 11.40 6.45
N THR A 89 -8.31 11.10 7.49
CA THR A 89 -8.35 11.86 8.74
C THR A 89 -7.90 13.30 8.48
N GLU A 90 -8.76 14.24 8.84
CA GLU A 90 -8.48 15.67 8.75
C GLU A 90 -7.19 16.02 9.49
N ASP A 91 -6.43 16.96 8.94
CA ASP A 91 -5.14 17.40 9.48
C ASP A 91 -4.05 16.32 9.65
N SER A 92 -4.22 15.13 9.07
CA SER A 92 -3.15 14.12 9.03
C SER A 92 -2.05 14.47 8.02
N GLN A 93 -0.85 13.98 8.27
CA GLN A 93 0.29 14.13 7.38
C GLN A 93 0.06 13.36 6.06
N VAL A 94 -0.51 12.16 6.11
CA VAL A 94 -0.83 11.37 4.92
C VAL A 94 -1.86 12.05 4.01
N LEU A 95 -2.87 12.73 4.57
CA LEU A 95 -3.86 13.48 3.77
C LEU A 95 -3.20 14.70 3.09
N ARG A 96 -2.28 15.38 3.77
CA ARG A 96 -1.50 16.47 3.15
C ARG A 96 -0.60 15.96 2.02
N SER A 97 0.04 14.80 2.19
CA SER A 97 0.83 14.17 1.11
C SER A 97 -0.02 13.81 -0.11
N GLN A 98 -1.22 13.27 0.10
CA GLN A 98 -2.16 13.02 -1.00
C GLN A 98 -2.49 14.31 -1.74
N GLY A 99 -2.77 15.40 -1.02
CA GLY A 99 -2.99 16.72 -1.62
C GLY A 99 -1.79 17.20 -2.43
N ALA A 100 -0.58 17.08 -1.87
CA ALA A 100 0.67 17.47 -2.51
C ALA A 100 0.91 16.72 -3.84
N VAL A 101 0.69 15.40 -3.85
CA VAL A 101 0.75 14.58 -5.07
C VAL A 101 -0.27 15.06 -6.12
N ILE A 102 -1.51 15.34 -5.71
CA ILE A 102 -2.59 15.75 -6.63
C ILE A 102 -2.28 17.07 -7.32
N VAL A 103 -1.68 18.03 -6.60
CA VAL A 103 -1.34 19.36 -7.16
C VAL A 103 0.03 19.40 -7.84
N GLY A 104 0.78 18.29 -7.84
CA GLY A 104 2.12 18.19 -8.41
C GLY A 104 3.23 18.79 -7.54
N ASP A 105 2.96 19.08 -6.27
CA ASP A 105 3.95 19.49 -5.26
C ASP A 105 4.60 18.26 -4.63
N TYR A 106 5.38 17.52 -5.43
CA TYR A 106 5.92 16.24 -4.98
C TYR A 106 6.91 16.36 -3.81
N GLU A 107 7.56 17.51 -3.63
CA GLU A 107 8.45 17.78 -2.48
C GLU A 107 7.68 17.88 -1.17
N GLY A 108 6.38 18.22 -1.22
CA GLY A 108 5.49 18.25 -0.07
C GLY A 108 5.03 16.86 0.41
N ALA A 109 5.25 15.80 -0.38
CA ALA A 109 4.90 14.44 0.01
C ALA A 109 6.00 13.81 0.88
N VAL A 110 5.62 13.25 2.03
CA VAL A 110 6.57 12.53 2.89
C VAL A 110 6.57 11.05 2.53
N LEU A 111 7.76 10.52 2.23
CA LEU A 111 7.96 9.15 1.79
C LEU A 111 8.60 8.30 2.89
N GLU A 112 8.14 7.07 2.99
CA GLU A 112 8.87 5.97 3.64
C GLU A 112 9.81 5.27 2.65
N HIS A 113 9.40 5.19 1.38
CA HIS A 113 10.18 4.57 0.30
C HIS A 113 9.89 5.21 -1.06
N GLY A 114 10.85 5.08 -1.98
CA GLY A 114 10.73 5.52 -3.37
C GLY A 114 11.42 6.86 -3.64
N ARG A 115 11.11 7.43 -4.81
CA ARG A 115 11.60 8.73 -5.26
C ARG A 115 10.59 9.34 -6.22
N ALA A 116 10.10 10.52 -5.88
CA ALA A 116 9.17 11.25 -6.72
C ALA A 116 9.78 11.65 -8.09
N PRO A 117 8.94 12.01 -9.09
CA PRO A 117 9.36 12.32 -10.46
C PRO A 117 10.40 13.42 -10.61
#